data_AF-A0AAN6UTS9-F1
#
_entry.id   AF-A0AAN6UTS9-F1
#
_cell.length_a   1.000
_cell.length_b   1.000
_cell.length_c   1.000
_cell.angle_alpha   90.00
_cell.angle_beta   90.00
_cell.angle_gamma   90.00
#
_symmetry.space_group_name_H-M   'P 1'
#
loop_
_entity.id
_entity.type
_entity.pdbx_description
1 polymer ?
#
loop_
_entity_poly.entity_id
_entity_poly.type
_entity_poly.pdbx_seq_one_letter_code
_entity_poly.pdbx_strand_id
1 'polypeptide(L)'
;MPASLDSSCPMMSPSARASVRYSTFSMTAPSISPTVVSTDSMVTAEIRPIVDGLERMKNPQLSSQRVFLNEEKMNNFAQLALGAKLERALGRRMTSQDAVMRPRKSSVVQAVSEKEKA
;
A
#
# COMPACT_ATOMS: atom_id res chain seq x y z
N MET A 1 -32.21 -14.67 3.65
CA MET A 1 -30.80 -14.47 4.04
C MET A 1 -30.48 -12.98 3.92
N PRO A 2 -29.97 -12.33 4.98
CA PRO A 2 -29.62 -10.90 5.04
C PRO A 2 -28.27 -10.64 4.32
N ALA A 3 -27.93 -9.43 3.83
CA ALA A 3 -27.51 -8.29 4.65
C ALA A 3 -27.77 -6.92 4.00
N SER A 4 -27.93 -5.94 4.89
CA SER A 4 -28.31 -4.55 4.75
C SER A 4 -27.37 -3.67 3.90
N LEU A 5 -27.94 -2.84 3.03
CA LEU A 5 -27.33 -1.62 2.48
C LEU A 5 -27.76 -0.44 3.35
N ASP A 6 -27.34 -0.45 4.61
CA ASP A 6 -27.51 0.73 5.45
C ASP A 6 -26.52 1.80 4.96
N SER A 7 -27.06 2.97 4.62
CA SER A 7 -26.37 4.26 4.53
C SER A 7 -25.37 4.52 3.37
N SER A 8 -25.86 4.61 2.13
CA SER A 8 -25.25 5.54 1.15
C SER A 8 -26.31 6.19 0.27
N CYS A 9 -27.37 6.74 0.89
CA CYS A 9 -28.28 7.63 0.19
C CYS A 9 -27.73 9.06 0.28
N PRO A 10 -27.09 9.63 -0.74
CA PRO A 10 -27.11 11.08 -0.86
C PRO A 10 -28.58 11.43 -1.11
N MET A 11 -29.20 12.16 -0.18
CA MET A 11 -30.48 12.82 -0.46
C MET A 11 -30.25 13.83 -1.58
N MET A 12 -30.43 13.40 -2.83
CA MET A 12 -30.55 14.31 -3.96
C MET A 12 -32.04 14.55 -4.18
N SER A 13 -32.54 15.59 -3.50
CA SER A 13 -33.75 16.30 -3.92
C SER A 13 -33.68 16.57 -5.43
N PRO A 14 -34.77 16.38 -6.21
CA PRO A 14 -34.77 16.71 -7.63
C PRO A 14 -34.60 18.22 -7.81
N SER A 15 -33.38 18.66 -8.11
CA SER A 15 -33.11 20.04 -8.49
C SER A 15 -33.52 20.24 -9.95
N ALA A 16 -34.63 20.92 -10.17
CA ALA A 16 -35.12 21.34 -11.49
C ALA A 16 -34.29 22.50 -12.07
N ARG A 17 -32.95 22.37 -12.07
CA ARG A 17 -32.04 23.37 -12.66
C ARG A 17 -31.46 22.81 -13.94
N ALA A 18 -31.79 23.45 -15.07
CA ALA A 18 -31.26 23.17 -16.40
C ALA A 18 -29.78 23.61 -16.56
N SER A 19 -28.91 23.23 -15.63
CA SER A 19 -27.47 23.40 -15.74
C SER A 19 -26.82 22.04 -15.90
N VAL A 20 -26.27 21.77 -17.08
CA VAL A 20 -25.47 20.56 -17.36
C VAL A 20 -24.26 20.59 -16.44
N ARG A 21 -24.26 19.75 -15.41
CA ARG A 21 -23.11 19.57 -14.52
C ARG A 21 -22.14 18.60 -15.20
N TYR A 22 -21.08 19.13 -15.80
CA TYR A 22 -19.93 18.33 -16.22
C TYR A 22 -19.11 17.94 -14.98
N SER A 23 -19.59 16.96 -14.22
CA SER A 23 -18.82 16.44 -13.08
C SER A 23 -19.09 14.95 -12.87
N THR A 24 -18.79 14.14 -13.88
CA THR A 24 -18.58 12.70 -13.71
C THR A 24 -17.52 12.25 -14.71
N PHE A 25 -16.45 11.64 -14.19
CA PHE A 25 -15.32 11.01 -14.89
C PHE A 25 -14.14 11.90 -15.35
N SER A 26 -13.32 12.33 -14.39
CA SER A 26 -11.85 12.33 -14.58
C SER A 26 -11.28 10.94 -14.22
N MET A 27 -11.76 9.90 -14.89
CA MET A 27 -11.19 8.54 -14.89
C MET A 27 -10.52 8.22 -16.23
N THR A 28 -10.14 9.25 -16.98
CA THR A 28 -9.23 9.08 -18.11
C THR A 28 -7.84 9.34 -17.60
N ALA A 29 -7.04 8.27 -17.53
CA ALA A 29 -5.59 8.36 -17.44
C ALA A 29 -5.08 9.46 -18.39
N PRO A 30 -4.02 10.22 -18.03
CA PRO A 30 -3.45 11.19 -18.95
C PRO A 30 -2.99 10.43 -20.19
N SER A 31 -3.76 10.57 -21.28
CA SER A 31 -3.43 10.04 -22.59
C SER A 31 -2.14 10.72 -23.03
N ILE A 32 -1.07 9.96 -23.19
CA ILE A 32 0.19 10.40 -23.79
C ILE A 32 -0.04 10.46 -25.32
N SER A 33 -0.98 11.27 -25.76
CA SER A 33 -1.18 11.56 -27.17
C SER A 33 -0.21 12.68 -27.56
N PRO A 34 0.69 12.48 -28.55
CA PRO A 34 1.52 13.56 -29.04
C PRO A 34 0.61 14.66 -29.60
N THR A 35 0.58 15.81 -28.94
CA THR A 35 -0.11 16.99 -29.45
C THR A 35 0.59 17.41 -30.74
N VAL A 36 0.02 17.02 -31.87
CA VAL A 36 0.41 17.55 -33.17
C VAL A 36 0.26 19.06 -33.07
N VAL A 37 1.34 19.80 -33.33
CA VAL A 37 1.30 21.26 -33.34
C VAL A 37 0.42 21.69 -34.51
N SER A 38 -0.88 21.72 -34.30
CA SER A 38 -1.81 22.28 -35.27
C SER A 38 -1.50 23.76 -35.39
N THR A 39 -1.34 24.25 -36.61
CA THR A 39 -1.04 25.64 -36.97
C THR A 39 -2.13 26.65 -36.59
N ASP A 40 -3.17 26.20 -35.88
CA ASP A 40 -4.28 27.02 -35.43
C ASP A 40 -3.80 27.92 -34.27
N SER A 41 -3.68 29.21 -34.56
CA SER A 41 -3.03 30.20 -33.69
C SER A 41 -3.72 30.35 -32.33
N MET A 42 -5.00 30.00 -32.23
CA MET A 42 -5.79 30.15 -31.01
C MET A 42 -5.47 29.03 -29.99
N VAL A 43 -5.37 27.79 -30.45
CA VAL A 43 -5.04 26.64 -29.59
C VAL A 43 -3.60 26.71 -29.10
N THR A 44 -2.68 27.17 -29.95
CA THR A 44 -1.27 27.36 -29.58
C THR A 44 -1.04 28.53 -28.64
N ALA A 45 -1.90 29.56 -28.65
CA ALA A 45 -1.79 30.71 -27.76
C ALA A 45 -2.10 30.36 -26.29
N GLU A 46 -3.05 29.46 -26.04
CA GLU A 46 -3.41 29.02 -24.68
C GLU A 46 -2.47 27.95 -24.13
N ILE A 47 -1.92 27.09 -24.99
CA ILE A 47 -1.05 25.98 -24.57
C ILE A 47 0.34 26.46 -24.16
N ARG A 48 0.91 27.46 -24.85
CA ARG A 48 2.26 28.00 -24.55
C ARG A 48 2.44 28.46 -23.10
N PRO A 49 1.59 29.33 -22.52
CA PRO A 49 1.76 29.78 -21.14
C PRO A 49 1.62 28.62 -20.13
N ILE A 50 0.83 27.59 -20.46
CA ILE A 50 0.70 26.38 -19.65
C ILE A 50 2.02 25.58 -19.69
N VAL A 51 2.59 25.38 -20.87
CA VAL A 51 3.89 24.69 -21.04
C VAL A 51 5.00 25.44 -20.29
N ASP A 52 5.08 26.76 -20.46
CA ASP A 52 6.07 27.60 -19.77
C ASP A 52 5.87 27.58 -18.24
N GLY A 53 4.61 27.55 -17.78
CA GLY A 53 4.28 27.41 -16.37
C GLY A 53 4.74 26.07 -15.79
N LEU A 54 4.48 24.98 -16.51
CA LEU A 54 4.91 23.63 -16.12
C LEU A 54 6.43 23.48 -16.13
N GLU A 55 7.12 24.10 -17.10
CA GLU A 55 8.57 24.10 -17.16
C GLU A 55 9.20 24.82 -15.97
N ARG A 56 8.64 25.97 -15.55
CA ARG A 56 9.07 26.68 -14.33
C ARG A 56 8.79 25.90 -13.04
N MET A 57 7.72 25.11 -13.02
CA MET A 57 7.36 24.27 -11.87
C MET A 57 8.20 22.98 -11.79
N LYS A 58 8.91 22.62 -12.86
CA LYS A 58 9.75 21.42 -12.89
C LYS A 58 10.97 21.61 -11.98
N ASN A 59 11.02 20.88 -10.87
CA ASN A 59 12.19 20.87 -10.01
C ASN A 59 13.15 19.72 -10.40
N PRO A 60 14.33 20.02 -10.98
CA PRO A 60 15.28 19.01 -11.43
C PRO A 60 15.96 18.26 -10.27
N GLN A 61 15.98 18.84 -9.07
CA GLN A 61 16.57 18.19 -7.89
C GLN A 61 15.66 17.10 -7.30
N LEU A 62 14.33 17.24 -7.47
CA LEU A 62 13.38 16.20 -7.07
C LEU A 62 13.44 14.98 -8.00
N SER A 63 13.81 15.16 -9.28
CA SER A 63 14.04 14.03 -10.18
C SER A 63 15.29 13.23 -9.84
N SER A 64 16.35 13.87 -9.35
CA SER A 64 17.58 13.17 -8.93
C SER A 64 17.48 12.51 -7.56
N GLN A 65 16.54 12.94 -6.71
CA GLN A 65 16.31 12.34 -5.40
C GLN A 65 15.69 10.93 -5.47
N ARG A 66 14.91 10.64 -6.52
CA ARG A 66 14.33 9.30 -6.70
C ARG A 66 15.36 8.38 -7.34
N VAL A 67 15.93 7.49 -6.53
CA VAL A 67 16.82 6.44 -7.01
C VAL A 67 15.99 5.38 -7.73
N PHE A 68 16.13 5.30 -9.05
CA PHE A 68 15.72 4.14 -9.82
C PHE A 68 16.83 3.10 -9.74
N LEU A 69 16.49 1.92 -9.25
CA LEU A 69 17.46 0.83 -9.13
C LEU A 69 17.60 0.13 -10.48
N ASN A 70 18.84 -0.13 -10.89
CA ASN A 70 19.12 -1.03 -11.99
C ASN A 70 18.66 -2.45 -11.64
N GLU A 71 18.35 -3.27 -12.64
CA GLU A 71 17.85 -4.64 -12.47
C GLU A 71 18.79 -5.48 -11.59
N GLU A 72 20.10 -5.36 -11.78
CA GLU A 72 21.11 -6.03 -10.94
C GLU A 72 21.00 -5.65 -9.46
N LYS A 73 20.77 -4.36 -9.16
CA LYS A 73 20.63 -3.89 -7.78
C LYS A 73 19.33 -4.41 -7.17
N MET A 74 18.25 -4.44 -7.95
CA MET A 74 16.99 -5.04 -7.51
C MET A 74 17.15 -6.51 -7.14
N ASN A 75 17.83 -7.29 -7.98
CA ASN A 75 18.08 -8.72 -7.74
C ASN A 75 18.93 -8.95 -6.47
N ASN A 76 19.98 -8.15 -6.29
CA ASN A 76 20.80 -8.20 -5.07
C ASN A 76 19.97 -7.92 -3.81
N PHE A 77 19.12 -6.89 -3.81
CA PHE A 77 18.24 -6.62 -2.67
C PHE A 77 17.22 -7.73 -2.43
N ALA A 78 16.68 -8.32 -3.48
CA ALA A 78 15.77 -9.47 -3.36
C ALA A 78 16.47 -10.68 -2.71
N GLN A 79 17.71 -10.97 -3.12
CA GLN A 79 18.50 -12.06 -2.54
C GLN A 79 18.83 -11.81 -1.07
N LEU A 80 19.28 -10.60 -0.71
CA LEU A 80 19.54 -10.21 0.68
C LEU A 80 18.28 -10.32 1.55
N ALA A 81 17.14 -9.84 1.04
CA ALA A 81 15.86 -9.92 1.74
C ALA A 81 15.42 -11.38 1.95
N LEU A 82 15.65 -12.25 0.97
CA LEU A 82 15.35 -13.68 1.08
C LEU A 82 16.23 -14.35 2.14
N GLY A 83 17.54 -14.09 2.11
CA GLY A 83 18.48 -14.61 3.12
C GLY A 83 18.08 -14.20 4.54
N ALA A 84 17.80 -12.92 4.76
CA ALA A 84 17.37 -12.41 6.07
C ALA A 84 16.03 -13.01 6.53
N LYS A 85 15.10 -13.27 5.60
CA LYS A 85 13.82 -13.96 5.92
C LYS A 85 14.07 -15.40 6.34
N LEU A 86 14.95 -16.12 5.64
CA LEU A 86 15.31 -17.50 6.00
C LEU A 86 15.99 -17.55 7.36
N GLU A 87 16.97 -16.69 7.61
CA GLU A 87 17.65 -16.60 8.90
C GLU A 87 16.67 -16.33 10.05
N ARG A 88 15.76 -15.36 9.88
CA ARG A 88 14.71 -15.08 10.87
C ARG A 88 13.78 -16.28 11.08
N ALA A 89 13.39 -16.97 10.01
CA ALA A 89 12.51 -18.14 10.10
C ALA A 89 13.20 -19.31 10.80
N LEU A 90 14.47 -19.56 10.48
CA LEU A 90 15.30 -20.55 11.15
C LEU A 90 15.51 -20.19 12.61
N GLY A 91 15.87 -18.95 12.92
CA GLY A 91 16.01 -18.47 14.29
C GLY A 91 14.77 -18.76 15.13
N ARG A 92 13.57 -18.42 14.63
CA ARG A 92 12.29 -18.75 15.30
C ARG A 92 12.10 -20.25 15.51
N ARG A 93 12.45 -21.08 14.53
CA ARG A 93 12.35 -22.54 14.65
C ARG A 93 13.35 -23.09 15.67
N MET A 94 14.59 -22.62 15.64
CA MET A 94 15.67 -23.11 16.50
C MET A 94 15.50 -22.65 17.96
N THR A 95 14.92 -21.47 18.22
CA THR A 95 14.72 -20.93 19.59
C THR A 95 13.74 -21.71 20.46
N SER A 96 13.07 -22.73 19.93
CA SER A 96 12.05 -23.51 20.66
C SER A 96 12.13 -25.02 20.38
N GLN A 97 13.20 -25.50 19.74
CA GLN A 97 13.42 -26.92 19.45
C GLN A 97 14.15 -27.65 20.57
N ASP A 98 15.01 -26.96 21.32
CA ASP A 98 15.77 -27.61 22.37
C ASP A 98 14.85 -27.97 23.54
N ALA A 99 14.85 -29.26 23.90
CA ALA A 99 14.08 -29.77 25.01
C ALA A 99 14.63 -29.21 26.34
N VAL A 100 13.90 -28.27 26.94
CA VAL A 100 14.20 -27.78 28.29
C VAL A 100 13.58 -28.74 29.31
N MET A 101 14.42 -29.52 30.00
CA MET A 101 13.99 -30.33 31.13
C MET A 101 13.42 -29.42 32.23
N ARG A 102 12.10 -29.44 32.40
CA ARG A 102 11.43 -28.73 33.50
C ARG A 102 11.11 -29.70 34.62
N PRO A 103 11.35 -29.34 35.89
CA PRO A 103 10.91 -30.15 37.01
C PRO A 103 9.39 -30.33 36.93
N ARG A 104 8.92 -31.55 37.17
CA ARG A 104 7.48 -31.83 37.17
C ARG A 104 6.85 -31.07 38.33
N LYS A 105 5.86 -30.21 38.04
CA LYS A 105 4.96 -29.64 39.05
C LYS A 105 4.34 -30.80 39.83
N SER A 106 4.43 -30.77 41.16
CA SER A 106 3.81 -31.75 42.04
C SER A 106 2.34 -31.89 41.65
N SER A 107 1.96 -33.06 41.13
CA SER A 107 0.55 -33.33 40.87
C SER A 107 -0.18 -33.29 42.22
N VAL A 108 -1.34 -32.63 42.24
CA VAL A 108 -2.22 -32.49 43.43
C VAL A 108 -2.61 -33.86 44.03
N VAL A 109 -2.35 -34.96 43.32
CA VAL A 109 -2.64 -36.34 43.71
C VAL A 109 -1.79 -36.84 44.88
N GLN A 110 -0.60 -36.27 45.15
CA GLN A 110 0.23 -36.72 46.28
C GLN A 110 -0.18 -36.14 47.64
N ALA A 111 -0.94 -35.06 47.69
CA ALA A 111 -1.31 -34.42 48.94
C ALA A 111 -2.43 -35.15 49.73
N VAL A 112 -3.09 -36.13 49.10
CA VAL A 112 -4.24 -36.84 49.72
C VAL A 112 -3.85 -38.20 50.29
N SER A 113 -2.72 -38.80 49.88
CA SER A 113 -2.31 -40.13 50.35
C SER A 113 -1.58 -40.16 51.70
N GLU A 114 -1.21 -39.01 52.27
CA GLU A 114 -0.44 -38.95 53.53
C GLU A 114 -1.29 -38.69 54.78
N LYS A 115 -2.59 -38.39 54.66
CA LYS A 115 -3.46 -38.10 55.83
C LYS A 115 -4.34 -39.26 56.30
N GLU A 116 -4.21 -40.47 55.74
CA GLU A 116 -5.00 -41.65 56.14
C GLU A 116 -4.19 -42.68 56.96
N LYS A 117 -3.01 -42.30 57.45
CA LYS A 117 -2.22 -43.12 58.40
C LYS A 117 -1.78 -42.25 59.58
N ALA A 118 -2.69 -41.96 60.48
CA ALA A 118 -2.41 -41.52 61.86
C ALA A 118 -3.56 -41.97 62.77
#